data_AF-A0A1Z5IIU7-F1
#
_entry.id   AF-A0A1Z5IIU7-F1
#
_cell.length_a   1.000
_cell.length_b   1.000
_cell.length_c   1.000
_cell.angle_alpha   90.00
_cell.angle_beta   90.00
_cell.angle_gamma   90.00
#
_symmetry.space_group_name_H-M   'P 1'
#
loop_
_entity.id
_entity.type
_entity.pdbx_description
1 polymer ?
#
loop_
_entity_poly.entity_id
_entity_poly.type
_entity_poly.pdbx_seq_one_letter_code
_entity_poly.pdbx_strand_id
1 'polypeptide(L)' 'MTIADTAVQIKLMILFAVGLIALLSVIIVSIRHDHRIALTSTLPLIIVSIFMLIVLISLLLL' A
#
# COMPACT_ATOMS: atom_id res chain seq x y z
N MET A 1 -14.70 14.11 15.44
CA MET A 1 -14.64 13.99 13.98
C MET A 1 -15.90 14.61 13.39
N THR A 2 -15.79 15.59 12.51
CA THR A 2 -16.95 16.13 11.78
C THR A 2 -17.31 15.21 10.61
N ILE A 3 -18.51 15.37 10.06
CA ILE A 3 -18.95 14.63 8.86
C ILE A 3 -17.99 14.87 7.68
N ALA A 4 -17.44 16.09 7.57
CA ALA A 4 -16.47 16.43 6.54
C ALA A 4 -15.15 15.65 6.73
N ASP A 5 -14.68 15.51 7.97
CA ASP A 5 -13.47 14.73 8.28
C ASP A 5 -13.68 13.25 7.94
N THR A 6 -14.86 12.68 8.25
CA THR A 6 -15.17 11.26 7.93
C THR A 6 -15.20 10.99 6.43
N ALA A 7 -15.77 11.91 5.65
CA ALA A 7 -15.80 11.80 4.20
C ALA A 7 -14.38 11.84 3.58
N VAL A 8 -13.49 12.68 4.11
CA VAL A 8 -12.09 12.74 3.68
C VAL A 8 -11.36 11.46 4.06
N GLN A 9 -11.55 10.97 5.29
CA GLN A 9 -10.89 9.75 5.76
C GLN A 9 -11.25 8.52 4.92
N ILE A 10 -12.53 8.36 4.58
CA ILE A 10 -12.97 7.26 3.70
C ILE A 10 -12.31 7.36 2.32
N LYS A 11 -12.22 8.56 1.73
CA LYS A 11 -11.54 8.77 0.44
C LYS A 11 -10.06 8.40 0.52
N LEU A 12 -9.39 8.79 1.59
CA LEU A 12 -7.99 8.45 1.83
C LEU A 12 -7.79 6.95 2.03
N MET A 13 -8.66 6.27 2.79
CA MET A 13 -8.62 4.81 2.96
C MET A 13 -8.76 4.09 1.61
N ILE A 14 -9.71 4.50 0.77
CA ILE A 14 -9.90 3.92 -0.56
C ILE A 14 -8.66 4.14 -1.43
N LEU A 15 -8.12 5.35 -1.45
CA LEU A 15 -6.92 5.69 -2.22
C LEU A 15 -5.72 4.82 -1.80
N PHE A 16 -5.49 4.70 -0.49
CA PHE A 16 -4.39 3.87 0.05
C PHE A 16 -4.61 2.39 -0.22
N ALA A 17 -5.83 1.88 -0.09
CA ALA A 17 -6.15 0.49 -0.38
C ALA A 17 -5.91 0.14 -1.86
N VAL A 18 -6.37 0.98 -2.78
CA VAL A 18 -6.14 0.80 -4.23
C VAL A 18 -4.65 0.88 -4.55
N GLY A 19 -3.94 1.85 -3.98
CA GLY A 19 -2.48 1.97 -4.14
C GLY A 19 -1.72 0.74 -3.65
N LEU A 20 -2.11 0.20 -2.49
CA LEU A 20 -1.51 -1.02 -1.93
C LEU A 20 -1.76 -2.24 -2.82
N ILE A 21 -2.97 -2.43 -3.34
CA ILE A 21 -3.29 -3.53 -4.26
C ILE A 21 -2.47 -3.42 -5.55
N ALA A 22 -2.33 -2.23 -6.12
CA ALA A 22 -1.52 -1.99 -7.30
C ALA A 22 -0.04 -2.33 -7.04
N LEU A 23 0.50 -1.88 -5.91
CA LEU A 23 1.88 -2.15 -5.51
C LEU A 23 2.13 -3.65 -5.30
N LEU A 24 1.22 -4.36 -4.62
CA LEU A 24 1.29 -5.81 -4.45
C LEU A 24 1.26 -6.53 -5.80
N SER A 25 0.44 -6.07 -6.73
CA SER A 25 0.38 -6.62 -8.09
C SER A 25 1.73 -6.48 -8.81
N VAL A 26 2.39 -5.31 -8.71
CA VAL A 26 3.72 -5.09 -9.26
C VAL A 26 4.76 -6.00 -8.60
N ILE A 27 4.74 -6.13 -7.27
CA ILE A 27 5.65 -7.03 -6.54
C ILE A 27 5.50 -8.48 -7.03
N ILE A 28 4.27 -8.96 -7.16
CA ILE A 28 3.99 -10.33 -7.64
C ILE A 28 4.53 -10.52 -9.06
N VAL A 29 4.29 -9.56 -9.95
CA VAL A 29 4.78 -9.62 -11.35
C VAL A 29 6.30 -9.58 -11.40
N SER A 30 6.95 -8.68 -10.64
CA SER A 30 8.42 -8.60 -10.57
C SER A 30 9.05 -9.89 -10.05
N ILE A 31 8.52 -10.46 -8.97
CA ILE A 31 9.03 -11.74 -8.44
C ILE A 31 8.85 -12.87 -9.47
N ARG A 32 7.72 -12.89 -10.18
CA ARG A 32 7.44 -13.92 -11.20
C ARG A 32 8.35 -13.79 -12.42
N HIS A 33 8.60 -12.56 -12.88
CA HIS A 33 9.42 -12.28 -14.05
C HIS A 33 10.91 -12.54 -13.77
N ASP A 34 11.42 -12.08 -12.63
CA ASP A 34 12.85 -12.19 -12.30
C ASP A 34 13.21 -13.50 -11.61
N HIS A 35 12.21 -14.33 -11.23
CA HIS A 35 12.34 -15.59 -10.49
C HIS A 35 13.17 -15.50 -9.19
N ARG A 36 13.50 -14.29 -8.77
CA ARG A 36 14.28 -13.94 -7.58
C ARG A 36 13.76 -12.64 -7.01
N ILE A 37 13.87 -12.51 -5.69
CA ILE A 37 13.69 -11.24 -5.01
C ILE A 37 14.98 -10.44 -5.24
N ALA A 38 14.93 -9.47 -6.16
CA ALA A 38 16.06 -8.59 -6.42
C ALA A 38 16.17 -7.59 -5.26
N LEU A 39 17.30 -7.62 -4.55
CA LEU A 39 17.55 -6.76 -3.38
C LEU A 39 17.51 -5.26 -3.74
N THR A 40 17.79 -4.92 -5.00
CA THR A 40 17.84 -3.54 -5.50
C THR A 40 16.48 -3.01 -5.95
N SER A 41 15.54 -3.89 -6.32
CA SER A 41 14.27 -3.49 -6.95
C SER A 41 13.07 -3.96 -6.15
N THR A 42 13.01 -5.25 -5.83
CA THR A 42 11.87 -5.86 -5.12
C THR A 42 11.87 -5.55 -3.62
N LEU A 43 13.03 -5.47 -2.99
CA LEU A 43 13.14 -5.17 -1.55
C LEU A 43 12.60 -3.76 -1.20
N PRO A 44 12.97 -2.68 -1.92
CA PRO A 44 12.34 -1.36 -1.71
C PRO A 44 10.82 -1.38 -1.88
N LEU A 45 10.31 -2.08 -2.90
CA LEU A 45 8.86 -2.22 -3.12
C LEU A 45 8.16 -2.88 -1.93
N ILE A 46 8.75 -3.93 -1.35
CA ILE A 46 8.22 -4.61 -0.16
C ILE A 46 8.20 -3.64 1.03
N ILE A 47 9.27 -2.87 1.26
CA ILE A 47 9.33 -1.89 2.35
C ILE A 47 8.23 -0.84 2.20
N VAL A 48 8.06 -0.29 1.00
CA VAL A 48 6.99 0.68 0.70
C VAL A 48 5.60 0.05 0.93
N SER A 49 5.41 -1.21 0.58
CA SER A 49 4.13 -1.91 0.80
C SER A 49 3.80 -2.06 2.28
N ILE A 50 4.80 -2.36 3.12
CA ILE A 50 4.64 -2.45 4.57
C ILE A 50 4.31 -1.06 5.15
N PHE A 51 5.00 -0.02 4.70
CA PHE A 51 4.68 1.35 5.10
C PHE A 51 3.25 1.74 4.74
N MET A 52 2.81 1.46 3.52
CA MET A 52 1.42 1.74 3.09
C MET A 52 0.40 0.96 3.91
N LEU A 53 0.69 -0.29 4.28
CA LEU A 53 -0.16 -1.09 5.16
C LEU A 53 -0.30 -0.45 6.55
N ILE A 54 0.81 0.02 7.12
CA ILE A 54 0.79 0.72 8.42
C ILE A 54 -0.06 1.99 8.33
N VAL A 55 0.11 2.81 7.28
CA VAL A 55 -0.71 4.02 7.09
C VAL A 55 -2.19 3.68 6.97
N LEU A 56 -2.54 2.61 6.25
CA LEU A 56 -3.93 2.17 6.12
C LEU A 56 -4.51 1.73 7.48
N ILE A 57 -3.74 1.00 8.29
CA ILE A 57 -4.15 0.61 9.65
C ILE A 57 -4.31 1.85 10.54
N SER A 58 -3.39 2.82 10.46
CA SER A 58 -3.51 4.08 11.21
C SER A 58 -4.76 4.85 10.80
N LEU A 59 -5.09 4.91 9.51
CA LEU A 59 -6.33 5.54 9.02
C LEU A 59 -7.61 4.81 9.47
N LEU A 60 -7.52 3.51 9.78
CA LEU A 60 -8.66 2.74 10.29
C LEU A 60 -8.88 2.95 11.80
N LEU A 61 -7.80 3.18 12.55
CA LEU A 61 -7.81 3.33 14.00
C LEU A 61 -8.07 4.76 14.48
N LEU A 62 -7.96 5.75 13.59
CA LEU A 62 -8.18 7.18 13.86
C LEU A 62 -9.65 7.57 13.69
#